data_AF-A0A512U8K9-F1
#
_entry.id   AF-A0A512U8K9-F1
#
_cell.length_a   1.000
_cell.length_b   1.000
_cell.length_c   1.000
_cell.angle_alpha   90.00
_cell.angle_beta   90.00
_cell.angle_gamma   90.00
#
_symmetry.space_group_name_H-M   'P 1'
#
loop_
_entity.id
_entity.type
_entity.pdbx_description
1 polymer ?
#
loop_
_entity_poly.entity_id
_entity_poly.type
_entity_poly.pdbx_seq_one_letter_code
_entity_poly.pdbx_strand_id
1 'polypeptide(L)'
;MSTPSLTSFESCKSESYVPRALNEDAEIHRVSSRGSSKSSRLVKHHTHVSEVSRIISGIRDDRDLDAAQYESYRNNMEPEALLARQLTSIGAVSEHPQRPQEENDVEEKEAESLKKDHPIDGLFAFWQAILVMLMVFSTWGTNAAFGVFLNYYLTTDSFPGASKYDFALMGGIVVFLAQFLAPFCTLAVRIFGQTPVHLVGICFQTLGYMLAAECKELWQIFLCQGVLVGISFALIFIPGTLVIPTWFDKKKALAMGVAVSGAGLGGLVYSLVLNNIIQKTGDHKWALRTAGLMNLVISLFGTVFLRVRNKQKVEYKTTLKWEFIKDTSKVVFDFKIFNNYALSITGIWFGIVLIGYVIILYSFAAVATSVGLSHTQSSNILAVLNASQVVGRPLFGNFGDLFGRNNTAITTVYMLESS
;
A
#
# COMPACT_ATOMS: atom_id res chain seq x y z
N MET A 1 42.75 46.69 -17.28
CA MET A 1 42.41 46.64 -18.72
C MET A 1 40.92 46.35 -18.80
N SER A 2 40.07 47.39 -18.72
CA SER A 2 39.55 48.21 -19.83
C SER A 2 38.43 47.51 -20.60
N THR A 3 37.22 48.04 -20.42
CA THR A 3 35.97 47.83 -21.18
C THR A 3 36.15 48.18 -22.68
N PRO A 4 35.18 47.86 -23.56
CA PRO A 4 34.08 48.80 -23.80
C PRO A 4 32.71 48.15 -24.11
N SER A 5 31.74 49.05 -24.25
CA SER A 5 30.28 48.94 -24.31
C SER A 5 29.69 49.30 -25.69
N LEU A 6 28.37 49.10 -25.83
CA LEU A 6 27.37 49.77 -26.71
C LEU A 6 27.24 49.31 -28.17
N THR A 7 26.02 48.90 -28.57
CA THR A 7 25.09 49.76 -29.36
C THR A 7 23.74 49.06 -29.62
N SER A 8 22.69 49.87 -29.57
CA SER A 8 21.28 49.62 -29.84
C SER A 8 20.83 50.44 -31.06
N PHE A 9 19.87 49.95 -31.86
CA PHE A 9 18.95 50.71 -32.75
C PHE A 9 17.80 49.74 -33.16
N GLU A 10 16.55 49.89 -32.70
CA GLU A 10 15.39 50.62 -33.29
C GLU A 10 15.07 50.22 -34.75
N SER A 11 13.85 50.04 -35.28
CA SER A 11 12.45 50.42 -34.94
C SER A 11 11.51 49.76 -35.99
N CYS A 12 10.22 49.46 -35.70
CA CYS A 12 9.07 49.95 -36.50
C CYS A 12 7.67 49.47 -36.02
N LYS A 13 6.89 50.46 -35.57
CA LYS A 13 5.45 50.76 -35.76
C LYS A 13 4.30 49.85 -35.25
N SER A 14 3.45 50.56 -34.53
CA SER A 14 2.04 50.40 -34.15
C SER A 14 1.04 50.36 -35.32
N GLU A 15 -0.09 49.68 -35.14
CA GLU A 15 -1.38 50.18 -35.64
C GLU A 15 -2.57 49.58 -34.86
N SER A 16 -3.47 50.47 -34.44
CA SER A 16 -4.74 50.22 -33.79
C SER A 16 -5.85 50.68 -34.74
N TYR A 17 -6.86 49.86 -35.03
CA TYR A 17 -8.09 50.33 -35.70
C TYR A 17 -9.33 49.45 -35.37
N VAL A 18 -10.43 50.13 -35.07
CA VAL A 18 -11.84 49.71 -34.84
C VAL A 18 -12.64 50.25 -36.07
N PRO A 19 -13.98 50.16 -36.26
CA PRO A 19 -15.02 49.10 -36.28
C PRO A 19 -15.71 48.97 -37.69
N ARG A 20 -16.78 48.15 -37.85
CA ARG A 20 -18.00 48.58 -38.59
C ARG A 20 -19.24 47.69 -38.40
N ALA A 21 -20.38 48.36 -38.28
CA ALA A 21 -21.75 47.85 -38.15
C ALA A 21 -22.51 47.83 -39.49
N LEU A 22 -23.82 47.51 -39.42
CA LEU A 22 -24.92 47.66 -40.42
C LEU A 22 -25.19 46.38 -41.24
N ASN A 23 -26.42 45.94 -41.56
CA ASN A 23 -27.79 46.44 -41.33
C ASN A 23 -28.82 45.37 -41.82
N GLU A 24 -30.09 45.51 -41.38
CA GLU A 24 -31.36 45.31 -42.15
C GLU A 24 -31.67 43.93 -42.78
N ASP A 25 -32.89 43.40 -42.90
CA ASP A 25 -34.26 43.79 -42.54
C ASP A 25 -35.18 42.57 -42.71
N ALA A 26 -36.34 42.68 -42.07
CA ALA A 26 -37.66 42.07 -42.28
C ALA A 26 -37.89 41.09 -43.46
N GLU A 27 -38.66 40.01 -43.23
CA GLU A 27 -40.09 40.00 -43.59
C GLU A 27 -40.80 38.66 -43.27
N ILE A 28 -42.10 38.80 -43.00
CA ILE A 28 -43.06 37.79 -42.57
C ILE A 28 -43.77 37.23 -43.81
N HIS A 29 -43.92 35.90 -43.91
CA HIS A 29 -45.01 35.31 -44.69
C HIS A 29 -45.70 34.16 -43.92
N ARG A 30 -46.98 34.37 -43.58
CA ARG A 30 -47.93 33.33 -43.18
C ARG A 30 -48.42 32.57 -44.41
N VAL A 31 -48.39 31.24 -44.36
CA VAL A 31 -49.31 30.38 -45.12
C VAL A 31 -49.82 29.27 -44.19
N SER A 32 -51.14 29.19 -44.08
CA SER A 32 -51.89 28.14 -43.40
C SER A 32 -52.12 26.97 -44.36
N SER A 33 -51.82 25.72 -43.96
CA SER A 33 -52.59 24.55 -44.40
C SER A 33 -52.36 23.32 -43.52
N ARG A 34 -53.47 22.65 -43.22
CA ARG A 34 -53.57 21.29 -42.65
C ARG A 34 -52.83 20.27 -43.51
N GLY A 35 -52.22 19.26 -42.91
CA GLY A 35 -51.77 18.09 -43.66
C GLY A 35 -50.91 17.11 -42.86
N SER A 36 -51.52 15.98 -42.51
CA SER A 36 -50.92 14.80 -41.89
C SER A 36 -49.83 14.15 -42.77
N SER A 37 -48.79 13.63 -42.10
CA SER A 37 -47.97 12.46 -42.47
C SER A 37 -47.12 12.50 -43.75
N LYS A 38 -45.79 12.61 -43.59
CA LYS A 38 -44.78 11.58 -43.96
C LYS A 38 -43.34 12.13 -43.93
N SER A 39 -42.49 11.37 -43.24
CA SER A 39 -41.06 11.08 -43.53
C SER A 39 -40.13 12.26 -43.88
N SER A 40 -39.33 12.70 -42.90
CA SER A 40 -38.17 13.57 -43.13
C SER A 40 -36.86 12.82 -42.87
N ARG A 41 -36.05 12.72 -43.95
CA ARG A 41 -34.67 12.24 -43.96
C ARG A 41 -33.79 13.15 -43.10
N LEU A 42 -33.04 12.57 -42.17
CA LEU A 42 -31.96 13.25 -41.46
C LEU A 42 -30.76 13.41 -42.40
N VAL A 43 -30.53 14.64 -42.86
CA VAL A 43 -29.30 15.07 -43.52
C VAL A 43 -28.22 15.21 -42.46
N LYS A 44 -27.20 14.34 -42.49
CA LYS A 44 -25.98 14.46 -41.67
C LYS A 44 -25.10 15.58 -42.24
N HIS A 45 -25.03 16.72 -41.56
CA HIS A 45 -23.90 17.64 -41.75
C HIS A 45 -22.69 17.11 -40.97
N HIS A 46 -21.62 16.76 -41.69
CA HIS A 46 -20.33 16.37 -41.13
C HIS A 46 -19.52 17.64 -40.87
N THR A 47 -19.38 18.04 -39.61
CA THR A 47 -18.35 19.01 -39.19
C THR A 47 -17.20 18.24 -38.52
N HIS A 48 -16.01 18.43 -39.09
CA HIS A 48 -14.74 17.89 -38.60
C HIS A 48 -14.38 18.56 -37.27
N VAL A 49 -14.87 18.00 -36.16
CA VAL A 49 -14.36 18.27 -34.82
C VAL A 49 -13.56 17.05 -34.41
N SER A 50 -12.24 17.23 -34.22
CA SER A 50 -11.29 16.20 -33.78
C SER A 50 -11.87 15.41 -32.60
N GLU A 51 -11.80 14.07 -32.64
CA GLU A 51 -12.32 13.19 -31.58
C GLU A 51 -11.77 13.55 -30.20
N VAL A 52 -10.54 14.07 -30.14
CA VAL A 52 -9.91 14.59 -28.92
C VAL A 52 -10.67 15.78 -28.35
N SER A 53 -11.16 16.67 -29.21
CA SER A 53 -11.98 17.82 -28.79
C SER A 53 -13.37 17.39 -28.31
N ARG A 54 -13.94 16.29 -28.84
CA ARG A 54 -15.20 15.72 -28.32
C ARG A 54 -14.99 15.04 -26.97
N ILE A 55 -13.87 14.36 -26.78
CA ILE A 55 -13.53 13.74 -25.49
C ILE A 55 -13.26 14.84 -24.46
N ILE A 56 -12.51 15.89 -24.81
CA ILE A 56 -12.26 17.03 -23.92
C ILE A 56 -13.53 17.81 -23.63
N SER A 57 -14.41 18.02 -24.62
CA SER A 57 -15.70 18.67 -24.38
C SER A 57 -16.61 17.78 -23.53
N GLY A 58 -16.60 16.46 -23.72
CA GLY A 58 -17.34 15.51 -22.89
C GLY A 58 -16.85 15.47 -21.45
N ILE A 59 -15.52 15.48 -21.22
CA ILE A 59 -14.94 15.55 -19.88
C ILE A 59 -15.25 16.89 -19.21
N ARG A 60 -15.33 17.99 -19.99
CA ARG A 60 -15.69 19.31 -19.47
C ARG A 60 -17.18 19.39 -19.12
N ASP A 61 -18.06 18.89 -19.98
CA ASP A 61 -19.49 18.79 -19.72
C ASP A 61 -19.79 17.88 -18.53
N ASP A 62 -19.14 16.73 -18.41
CA ASP A 62 -19.31 15.84 -17.26
C ASP A 62 -18.87 16.51 -15.95
N ARG A 63 -17.77 17.29 -15.99
CA ARG A 63 -17.30 18.03 -14.81
C ARG A 63 -18.21 19.21 -14.44
N ASP A 64 -18.79 19.89 -15.43
CA ASP A 64 -19.74 20.99 -15.22
C ASP A 64 -21.11 20.46 -14.77
N LEU A 65 -21.53 19.28 -15.25
CA LEU A 65 -22.71 18.54 -14.77
C LEU A 65 -22.51 18.06 -13.33
N ASP A 66 -21.35 17.50 -13.00
CA ASP A 66 -21.02 17.09 -11.62
C ASP A 66 -20.94 18.29 -10.69
N ALA A 67 -20.40 19.43 -11.14
CA ALA A 67 -20.35 20.67 -10.36
C ALA A 67 -21.75 21.28 -10.14
N ALA A 68 -22.59 21.32 -11.17
CA ALA A 68 -23.98 21.76 -11.06
C ALA A 68 -24.82 20.80 -10.22
N GLN A 69 -24.54 19.50 -10.26
CA GLN A 69 -25.19 18.49 -9.43
C GLN A 69 -24.71 18.56 -7.97
N TYR A 70 -23.44 18.89 -7.73
CA TYR A 70 -22.90 19.14 -6.40
C TYR A 70 -23.41 20.47 -5.80
N GLU A 71 -23.57 21.52 -6.61
CA GLU A 71 -24.21 22.78 -6.21
C GLU A 71 -25.73 22.63 -6.00
N SER A 72 -26.40 21.80 -6.80
CA SER A 72 -27.78 21.37 -6.57
C SER A 72 -27.91 20.57 -5.27
N TYR A 73 -26.98 19.66 -4.98
CA TYR A 73 -26.90 18.93 -3.69
C TYR A 73 -26.59 19.85 -2.50
N ARG A 74 -25.76 20.87 -2.70
CA ARG A 74 -25.38 21.86 -1.67
C ARG A 74 -26.50 22.88 -1.39
N ASN A 75 -27.23 23.31 -2.41
CA ASN A 75 -28.29 24.31 -2.30
C ASN A 75 -29.65 23.69 -1.97
N ASN A 76 -29.89 22.42 -2.29
CA ASN A 76 -31.11 21.69 -1.94
C ASN A 76 -31.01 20.93 -0.61
N MET A 77 -30.22 21.41 0.36
CA MET A 77 -30.16 20.83 1.70
C MET A 77 -31.24 21.39 2.65
N GLU A 78 -32.47 21.55 2.15
CA GLU A 78 -33.67 21.95 2.91
C GLU A 78 -35.02 21.26 2.55
N PRO A 79 -35.11 20.14 1.83
CA PRO A 79 -36.39 19.41 1.71
C PRO A 79 -36.62 18.42 2.85
N GLU A 80 -35.58 17.95 3.58
CA GLU A 80 -35.78 17.02 4.71
C GLU A 80 -36.31 17.72 5.97
N ALA A 81 -36.01 19.01 6.17
CA ALA A 81 -36.52 19.79 7.31
C ALA A 81 -38.00 20.18 7.14
N LEU A 82 -38.47 20.43 5.91
CA LEU A 82 -39.87 20.69 5.59
C LEU A 82 -40.71 19.40 5.56
N LEU A 83 -40.16 18.30 5.05
CA LEU A 83 -40.80 16.98 5.15
C LEU A 83 -40.88 16.52 6.60
N ALA A 84 -39.83 16.71 7.41
CA ALA A 84 -39.83 16.42 8.84
C ALA A 84 -40.86 17.28 9.59
N ARG A 85 -40.99 18.58 9.29
CA ARG A 85 -42.04 19.44 9.90
C ARG A 85 -43.46 19.05 9.48
N GLN A 86 -43.69 18.68 8.22
CA GLN A 86 -45.01 18.22 7.78
C GLN A 86 -45.38 16.84 8.32
N LEU A 87 -44.42 15.91 8.41
CA LEU A 87 -44.62 14.60 9.04
C LEU A 87 -44.82 14.70 10.56
N THR A 88 -44.19 15.68 11.22
CA THR A 88 -44.43 15.98 12.64
C THR A 88 -45.83 16.57 12.87
N SER A 89 -46.36 17.36 11.92
CA SER A 89 -47.70 17.95 12.02
C SER A 89 -48.86 16.96 11.74
N ILE A 90 -48.58 15.86 11.04
CA ILE A 90 -49.58 14.82 10.71
C ILE A 90 -49.54 13.65 11.72
N GLY A 91 -48.41 13.43 12.40
CA GLY A 91 -48.22 12.36 13.38
C GLY A 91 -48.62 12.69 14.83
N ALA A 92 -49.20 13.86 15.10
CA ALA A 92 -49.56 14.29 16.45
C ALA A 92 -50.85 13.65 17.00
N VAL A 93 -51.05 12.34 16.80
CA VAL A 93 -51.89 11.47 17.66
C VAL A 93 -51.38 10.03 17.50
N SER A 94 -50.28 9.67 18.16
CA SER A 94 -50.03 8.33 18.74
C SER A 94 -48.63 8.30 19.33
N GLU A 95 -48.50 7.70 20.51
CA GLU A 95 -47.28 7.60 21.33
C GLU A 95 -46.02 7.15 20.55
N HIS A 96 -44.88 7.79 20.89
CA HIS A 96 -43.53 7.49 20.44
C HIS A 96 -43.13 5.99 20.63
N PRO A 97 -42.58 5.32 19.60
CA PRO A 97 -41.50 4.37 19.81
C PRO A 97 -40.18 5.14 19.81
N GLN A 98 -39.45 5.09 20.92
CA GLN A 98 -38.10 5.64 21.06
C GLN A 98 -37.17 5.05 19.98
N ARG A 99 -36.43 5.91 19.26
CA ARG A 99 -35.21 5.49 18.55
C ARG A 99 -34.28 4.85 19.60
N PRO A 100 -33.66 3.67 19.36
CA PRO A 100 -32.92 2.98 20.41
C PRO A 100 -31.84 3.90 20.99
N GLN A 101 -31.90 4.19 22.30
CA GLN A 101 -30.91 5.01 22.99
C GLN A 101 -29.47 4.49 22.77
N GLU A 102 -29.32 3.18 22.52
CA GLU A 102 -28.05 2.55 22.19
C GLU A 102 -27.35 3.13 20.94
N GLU A 103 -28.07 3.57 19.91
CA GLU A 103 -27.45 4.01 18.65
C GLU A 103 -26.84 5.42 18.77
N ASN A 104 -27.55 6.34 19.43
CA ASN A 104 -27.04 7.67 19.76
C ASN A 104 -25.92 7.61 20.81
N ASP A 105 -26.03 6.73 21.81
CA ASP A 105 -25.00 6.52 22.83
C ASP A 105 -23.71 5.91 22.25
N VAL A 106 -23.80 5.13 21.16
CA VAL A 106 -22.65 4.54 20.48
C VAL A 106 -21.94 5.57 19.60
N GLU A 107 -22.67 6.39 18.83
CA GLU A 107 -22.08 7.48 18.04
C GLU A 107 -21.41 8.54 18.92
N GLU A 108 -22.03 8.91 20.05
CA GLU A 108 -21.47 9.91 20.97
C GLU A 108 -20.21 9.36 21.70
N LYS A 109 -20.20 8.07 22.06
CA LYS A 109 -19.01 7.39 22.62
C LYS A 109 -17.90 7.20 21.59
N GLU A 110 -18.22 6.95 20.32
CA GLU A 110 -17.22 6.90 19.23
C GLU A 110 -16.64 8.30 18.95
N ALA A 111 -17.46 9.34 18.96
CA ALA A 111 -16.99 10.72 18.82
C ALA A 111 -16.12 11.17 20.00
N GLU A 112 -16.45 10.76 21.24
CA GLU A 112 -15.61 10.99 22.42
C GLU A 112 -14.31 10.17 22.42
N SER A 113 -14.33 8.90 21.97
CA SER A 113 -13.12 8.08 21.86
C SER A 113 -12.14 8.66 20.82
N LEU A 114 -12.66 9.16 19.69
CA LEU A 114 -11.91 9.85 18.65
C LEU A 114 -11.28 11.17 19.14
N LYS A 115 -11.94 11.87 20.08
CA LYS A 115 -11.39 13.06 20.75
C LYS A 115 -10.30 12.74 21.77
N LYS A 116 -10.25 11.52 22.31
CA LYS A 116 -9.29 11.11 23.36
C LYS A 116 -7.97 10.57 22.81
N ASP A 117 -7.96 10.12 21.55
CA ASP A 117 -6.76 9.59 20.90
C ASP A 117 -5.86 10.69 20.30
N HIS A 118 -4.57 10.39 20.13
CA HIS A 118 -3.59 11.31 19.53
C HIS A 118 -4.01 11.76 18.11
N PRO A 119 -3.57 12.94 17.63
CA PRO A 119 -3.94 13.44 16.31
C PRO A 119 -3.54 12.49 15.17
N ILE A 120 -4.42 12.39 14.17
CA ILE A 120 -4.15 11.68 12.90
C ILE A 120 -2.95 12.35 12.22
N ASP A 121 -2.09 11.57 11.58
CA ASP A 121 -0.86 12.05 10.91
C ASP A 121 0.14 12.78 11.85
N GLY A 122 -0.06 12.73 13.18
CA GLY A 122 0.77 13.40 14.17
C GLY A 122 2.07 12.66 14.51
N LEU A 123 2.90 13.23 15.39
CA LEU A 123 4.17 12.61 15.81
C LEU A 123 4.00 11.21 16.41
N PHE A 124 2.92 11.00 17.16
CA PHE A 124 2.61 9.68 17.72
C PHE A 124 2.28 8.66 16.62
N ALA A 125 1.60 9.06 15.54
CA ALA A 125 1.34 8.19 14.39
C ALA A 125 2.67 7.76 13.72
N PHE A 126 3.61 8.69 13.54
CA PHE A 126 4.94 8.38 13.03
C PHE A 126 5.74 7.46 13.96
N TRP A 127 5.60 7.63 15.27
CA TRP A 127 6.16 6.67 16.23
C TRP A 127 5.59 5.25 16.02
N GLN A 128 4.28 5.12 15.79
CA GLN A 128 3.68 3.82 15.45
C GLN A 128 4.24 3.26 14.14
N ALA A 129 4.43 4.09 13.10
CA ALA A 129 5.06 3.66 11.85
C ALA A 129 6.50 3.16 12.05
N ILE A 130 7.28 3.81 12.93
CA ILE A 130 8.64 3.36 13.31
C ILE A 130 8.59 2.01 14.05
N LEU A 131 7.61 1.79 14.92
CA LEU A 131 7.46 0.49 15.60
C LEU A 131 7.14 -0.63 14.59
N VAL A 132 6.30 -0.36 13.59
CA VAL A 132 6.08 -1.30 12.49
C VAL A 132 7.34 -1.46 11.65
N MET A 133 8.13 -0.40 11.44
CA MET A 133 9.43 -0.48 10.78
C MET A 133 10.38 -1.45 11.49
N LEU A 134 10.43 -1.43 12.82
CA LEU A 134 11.22 -2.38 13.60
C LEU A 134 10.74 -3.84 13.43
N MET A 135 9.44 -4.06 13.29
CA MET A 135 8.90 -5.40 12.99
C MET A 135 9.25 -5.86 11.57
N VAL A 136 9.23 -4.95 10.59
CA VAL A 136 9.68 -5.26 9.23
C VAL A 136 11.19 -5.52 9.20
N PHE A 137 11.96 -4.77 10.00
CA PHE A 137 13.40 -4.93 10.17
C PHE A 137 13.73 -6.35 10.66
N SER A 138 13.05 -6.85 11.70
CA SER A 138 13.31 -8.20 12.24
C SER A 138 12.81 -9.33 11.33
N THR A 139 11.78 -9.09 10.51
CA THR A 139 11.25 -10.07 9.55
C THR A 139 12.01 -9.99 8.23
N TRP A 140 11.51 -9.16 7.31
CA TRP A 140 12.05 -9.01 5.95
C TRP A 140 13.51 -8.55 5.92
N GLY A 141 13.97 -7.81 6.92
CA GLY A 141 15.39 -7.44 7.02
C GLY A 141 16.31 -8.62 7.28
N THR A 142 15.93 -9.55 8.16
CA THR A 142 16.68 -10.80 8.35
C THR A 142 16.66 -11.66 7.08
N ASN A 143 15.54 -11.67 6.35
CA ASN A 143 15.44 -12.38 5.07
C ASN A 143 16.32 -11.77 3.98
N ALA A 144 16.45 -10.44 3.92
CA ALA A 144 17.37 -9.78 3.01
C ALA A 144 18.85 -10.14 3.28
N ALA A 145 19.19 -10.46 4.53
CA ALA A 145 20.52 -10.94 4.90
C ALA A 145 20.76 -12.44 4.65
N PHE A 146 19.77 -13.17 4.12
CA PHE A 146 19.88 -14.60 3.85
C PHE A 146 21.05 -14.95 2.89
N GLY A 147 21.44 -14.02 2.01
CA GLY A 147 22.58 -14.19 1.12
C GLY A 147 23.89 -14.53 1.83
N VAL A 148 24.08 -14.07 3.08
CA VAL A 148 25.26 -14.41 3.90
C VAL A 148 25.26 -15.90 4.27
N PHE A 149 24.11 -16.44 4.69
CA PHE A 149 23.97 -17.86 5.00
C PHE A 149 24.08 -18.72 3.75
N LEU A 150 23.48 -18.29 2.64
CA LEU A 150 23.59 -18.97 1.35
C LEU A 150 25.05 -19.12 0.91
N ASN A 151 25.84 -18.05 0.99
CA ASN A 151 27.25 -18.11 0.64
C ASN A 151 28.01 -19.10 1.54
N TYR A 152 27.79 -19.04 2.85
CA TYR A 152 28.43 -19.96 3.79
C TYR A 152 28.06 -21.43 3.54
N TYR A 153 26.78 -21.74 3.31
CA TYR A 153 26.31 -23.11 3.06
C TYR A 153 26.91 -23.70 1.79
N LEU A 154 27.07 -22.89 0.75
CA LEU A 154 27.66 -23.33 -0.53
C LEU A 154 29.18 -23.47 -0.45
N THR A 155 29.87 -22.61 0.30
CA THR A 155 31.34 -22.67 0.42
C THR A 155 31.80 -23.79 1.34
N THR A 156 31.05 -24.08 2.40
CA THR A 156 31.43 -25.06 3.43
C THR A 156 30.80 -26.44 3.17
N ASP A 157 29.98 -26.58 2.13
CA ASP A 157 29.18 -27.78 1.83
C ASP A 157 28.45 -28.32 3.09
N SER A 158 27.84 -27.40 3.85
CA SER A 158 27.22 -27.74 5.15
C SER A 158 26.07 -28.74 5.04
N PHE A 159 25.47 -28.86 3.85
CA PHE A 159 24.42 -29.81 3.52
C PHE A 159 24.84 -30.59 2.27
N PRO A 160 25.43 -31.78 2.43
CA PRO A 160 25.96 -32.55 1.31
C PRO A 160 24.90 -32.80 0.24
N GLY A 161 25.18 -32.39 -1.00
CA GLY A 161 24.29 -32.56 -2.15
C GLY A 161 23.22 -31.47 -2.31
N ALA A 162 23.21 -30.44 -1.46
CA ALA A 162 22.31 -29.30 -1.62
C ALA A 162 22.80 -28.36 -2.73
N SER A 163 21.89 -28.00 -3.63
CA SER A 163 22.16 -27.06 -4.71
C SER A 163 21.73 -25.64 -4.34
N LYS A 164 22.17 -24.65 -5.14
CA LYS A 164 21.70 -23.26 -5.03
C LYS A 164 20.18 -23.15 -5.20
N TYR A 165 19.57 -24.04 -5.96
CA TYR A 165 18.13 -24.06 -6.22
C TYR A 165 17.34 -24.49 -4.98
N ASP A 166 17.88 -25.38 -4.14
CA ASP A 166 17.21 -25.83 -2.91
C ASP A 166 17.08 -24.67 -1.91
N PHE A 167 18.16 -23.89 -1.74
CA PHE A 167 18.10 -22.71 -0.88
C PHE A 167 17.23 -21.59 -1.47
N ALA A 168 17.18 -21.44 -2.79
CA ALA A 168 16.24 -20.52 -3.45
C ALA A 168 14.79 -20.96 -3.24
N LEU A 169 14.50 -22.26 -3.30
CA LEU A 169 13.18 -22.83 -3.00
C LEU A 169 12.79 -22.55 -1.55
N MET A 170 13.72 -22.68 -0.61
CA MET A 170 13.48 -22.37 0.79
C MET A 170 13.10 -20.88 0.99
N GLY A 171 13.85 -19.96 0.39
CA GLY A 171 13.50 -18.54 0.39
C GLY A 171 12.15 -18.25 -0.28
N GLY A 172 11.81 -19.00 -1.33
CA GLY A 172 10.50 -18.96 -1.98
C GLY A 172 9.35 -19.43 -1.07
N ILE A 173 9.55 -20.49 -0.28
CA ILE A 173 8.56 -20.99 0.69
C ILE A 173 8.28 -19.94 1.77
N VAL A 174 9.30 -19.22 2.25
CA VAL A 174 9.12 -18.12 3.22
C VAL A 174 8.18 -17.05 2.65
N VAL A 175 8.46 -16.59 1.43
CA VAL A 175 7.65 -15.56 0.77
C VAL A 175 6.23 -16.08 0.49
N PHE A 176 6.12 -17.31 0.00
CA PHE A 176 4.84 -17.96 -0.26
C PHE A 176 3.97 -18.02 1.01
N LEU A 177 4.50 -18.55 2.11
CA LEU A 177 3.75 -18.66 3.36
C LEU A 177 3.43 -17.28 3.96
N ALA A 178 4.37 -16.33 3.89
CA ALA A 178 4.13 -14.96 4.35
C ALA A 178 2.93 -14.32 3.65
N GLN A 179 2.76 -14.57 2.35
CA GLN A 179 1.70 -13.98 1.53
C GLN A 179 0.41 -14.82 1.53
N PHE A 180 0.52 -16.14 1.43
CA PHE A 180 -0.60 -17.07 1.42
C PHE A 180 -1.37 -17.05 2.75
N LEU A 181 -0.67 -16.88 3.87
CA LEU A 181 -1.29 -16.80 5.19
C LEU A 181 -1.86 -15.42 5.52
N ALA A 182 -1.69 -14.41 4.67
CA ALA A 182 -2.17 -13.05 4.92
C ALA A 182 -3.68 -12.94 5.26
N PRO A 183 -4.62 -13.56 4.51
CA PRO A 183 -6.05 -13.51 4.86
C PRO A 183 -6.34 -14.23 6.18
N PHE A 184 -5.68 -15.37 6.43
CA PHE A 184 -5.80 -16.12 7.68
C PHE A 184 -5.30 -15.31 8.89
N CYS A 185 -4.17 -14.61 8.73
CA CYS A 185 -3.64 -13.71 9.75
C CYS A 185 -4.59 -12.53 10.00
N THR A 186 -5.16 -11.95 8.93
CA THR A 186 -6.16 -10.88 9.05
C THR A 186 -7.38 -11.34 9.84
N LEU A 187 -7.88 -12.54 9.58
CA LEU A 187 -8.96 -13.15 10.34
C LEU A 187 -8.55 -13.37 11.81
N ALA A 188 -7.37 -13.93 12.05
CA ALA A 188 -6.86 -14.16 13.40
C ALA A 188 -6.74 -12.85 14.21
N VAL A 189 -6.29 -11.77 13.59
CA VAL A 189 -6.23 -10.44 14.23
C VAL A 189 -7.61 -9.92 14.60
N ARG A 190 -8.62 -10.14 13.74
CA ARG A 190 -10.01 -9.73 14.03
C ARG A 190 -10.64 -10.54 15.17
N ILE A 191 -10.24 -11.80 15.36
CA ILE A 191 -10.77 -12.69 16.40
C ILE A 191 -10.03 -12.52 17.73
N PHE A 192 -8.70 -12.65 17.71
CA PHE A 192 -7.84 -12.71 18.89
C PHE A 192 -7.22 -11.35 19.26
N GLY A 193 -7.33 -10.36 18.37
CA GLY A 193 -6.61 -9.11 18.49
C GLY A 193 -5.16 -9.22 18.02
N GLN A 194 -4.49 -8.08 17.95
CA GLN A 194 -3.16 -7.99 17.36
C GLN A 194 -2.04 -8.57 18.23
N THR A 195 -2.04 -8.28 19.54
CA THR A 195 -0.94 -8.66 20.44
C THR A 195 -0.75 -10.17 20.53
N PRO A 196 -1.80 -11.00 20.74
CA PRO A 196 -1.62 -12.45 20.79
C PRO A 196 -1.06 -13.03 19.49
N VAL A 197 -1.53 -12.53 18.34
CA VAL A 197 -1.06 -12.97 17.02
C VAL A 197 0.42 -12.64 16.84
N HIS A 198 0.86 -11.43 17.20
CA HIS A 198 2.28 -11.08 17.19
C HIS A 198 3.12 -11.98 18.10
N LEU A 199 2.67 -12.25 19.33
CA LEU A 199 3.42 -13.08 20.28
C LEU A 199 3.61 -14.50 19.74
N VAL A 200 2.57 -15.10 19.15
CA VAL A 200 2.68 -16.41 18.49
C VAL A 200 3.67 -16.35 17.32
N GLY A 201 3.61 -15.30 16.50
CA GLY A 201 4.58 -15.07 15.43
C GLY A 201 6.01 -14.99 15.95
N ILE A 202 6.26 -14.21 17.01
CA ILE A 202 7.59 -14.03 17.63
C ILE A 202 8.12 -15.37 18.16
N CYS A 203 7.26 -16.18 18.78
CA CYS A 203 7.62 -17.52 19.24
C CYS A 203 8.07 -18.40 18.06
N PHE A 204 7.28 -18.47 16.98
CA PHE A 204 7.65 -19.24 15.79
C PHE A 204 8.92 -18.72 15.13
N GLN A 205 9.11 -17.41 15.06
CA GLN A 205 10.32 -16.81 14.49
C GLN A 205 11.55 -17.23 15.28
N THR A 206 11.49 -17.07 16.61
CA THR A 206 12.61 -17.36 17.50
C THR A 206 12.93 -18.86 17.48
N LEU A 207 11.92 -19.71 17.62
CA LEU A 207 12.08 -21.16 17.51
C LEU A 207 12.66 -21.57 16.16
N GLY A 208 12.23 -20.91 15.06
CA GLY A 208 12.68 -21.24 13.72
C GLY A 208 14.18 -21.01 13.54
N TYR A 209 14.68 -19.86 13.99
CA TYR A 209 16.11 -19.57 13.95
C TYR A 209 16.93 -20.41 14.95
N MET A 210 16.39 -20.69 16.13
CA MET A 210 17.08 -21.50 17.15
C MET A 210 17.20 -22.96 16.73
N LEU A 211 16.13 -23.55 16.20
CA LEU A 211 16.14 -24.92 15.69
C LEU A 211 16.95 -25.03 14.40
N ALA A 212 16.91 -24.01 13.53
CA ALA A 212 17.75 -23.97 12.33
C ALA A 212 19.25 -24.04 12.64
N ALA A 213 19.69 -23.52 13.79
CA ALA A 213 21.08 -23.63 14.21
C ALA A 213 21.50 -25.07 14.56
N GLU A 214 20.57 -26.00 14.76
CA GLU A 214 20.88 -27.41 15.03
C GLU A 214 20.55 -28.35 13.88
N CYS A 215 20.04 -27.83 12.76
CA CYS A 215 19.74 -28.63 11.59
C CYS A 215 21.01 -29.23 10.98
N LYS A 216 20.96 -30.52 10.66
CA LYS A 216 22.02 -31.25 9.97
C LYS A 216 21.63 -31.73 8.58
N GLU A 217 20.32 -31.77 8.32
CA GLU A 217 19.76 -32.27 7.07
C GLU A 217 18.96 -31.17 6.37
N LEU A 218 18.95 -31.22 5.04
CA LEU A 218 18.32 -30.20 4.21
C LEU A 218 16.82 -30.05 4.52
N TRP A 219 16.09 -31.15 4.68
CA TRP A 219 14.65 -31.08 5.00
C TRP A 219 14.37 -30.41 6.35
N GLN A 220 15.29 -30.51 7.31
CA GLN A 220 15.14 -29.87 8.63
C GLN A 220 15.21 -28.34 8.50
N ILE A 221 16.13 -27.83 7.67
CA ILE A 221 16.24 -26.38 7.44
C ILE A 221 15.05 -25.84 6.63
N PHE A 222 14.49 -26.63 5.71
CA PHE A 222 13.24 -26.29 5.03
C PHE A 222 12.08 -26.10 6.00
N LEU A 223 11.95 -26.98 7.01
CA LEU A 223 10.90 -26.84 8.03
C LEU A 223 11.16 -25.66 8.97
N CYS A 224 12.40 -25.49 9.42
CA CYS A 224 12.73 -24.44 10.41
C CYS A 224 12.78 -23.04 9.78
N GLN A 225 13.58 -22.85 8.73
CA GLN A 225 13.73 -21.54 8.07
C GLN A 225 12.72 -21.28 6.96
N GLY A 226 12.21 -22.31 6.29
CA GLY A 226 11.15 -22.12 5.29
C GLY A 226 9.79 -21.97 5.95
N VAL A 227 9.33 -23.04 6.61
CA VAL A 227 7.95 -23.12 7.12
C VAL A 227 7.76 -22.31 8.39
N LEU A 228 8.54 -22.56 9.45
CA LEU A 228 8.32 -21.91 10.74
C LEU A 228 8.57 -20.41 10.68
N VAL A 229 9.67 -19.98 10.05
CA VAL A 229 9.96 -18.56 9.82
C VAL A 229 8.96 -17.94 8.83
N GLY A 230 8.56 -18.63 7.75
CA GLY A 230 7.53 -18.13 6.82
C GLY A 230 6.18 -17.85 7.49
N ILE A 231 5.71 -18.76 8.34
CA ILE A 231 4.50 -18.55 9.17
C ILE A 231 4.69 -17.35 10.09
N SER A 232 5.85 -17.24 10.75
CA SER A 232 6.13 -16.14 11.66
C SER A 232 6.10 -14.77 10.98
N PHE A 233 6.57 -14.69 9.73
CA PHE A 233 6.56 -13.45 8.96
C PHE A 233 5.13 -12.99 8.69
N ALA A 234 4.23 -13.88 8.30
CA ALA A 234 2.81 -13.54 8.13
C ALA A 234 2.22 -12.99 9.44
N LEU A 235 2.47 -13.66 10.56
CA LEU A 235 1.90 -13.32 11.86
C LEU A 235 2.46 -12.03 12.47
N ILE A 236 3.63 -11.54 12.04
CA ILE A 236 4.23 -10.29 12.53
C ILE A 236 4.00 -9.14 11.53
N PHE A 237 4.26 -9.37 10.24
CA PHE A 237 4.19 -8.33 9.22
C PHE A 237 2.76 -7.87 8.94
N ILE A 238 1.83 -8.83 8.79
CA ILE A 238 0.45 -8.51 8.39
C ILE A 238 -0.24 -7.66 9.47
N PRO A 239 -0.25 -8.03 10.76
CA PRO A 239 -0.94 -7.20 11.74
C PRO A 239 -0.24 -5.85 11.94
N GLY A 240 1.09 -5.78 11.84
CA GLY A 240 1.84 -4.51 11.86
C GLY A 240 1.39 -3.54 10.76
N THR A 241 1.27 -4.02 9.53
CA THR A 241 0.84 -3.19 8.39
C THR A 241 -0.63 -2.75 8.48
N LEU A 242 -1.50 -3.53 9.13
CA LEU A 242 -2.90 -3.16 9.37
C LEU A 242 -3.05 -1.96 10.33
N VAL A 243 -2.06 -1.65 11.16
CA VAL A 243 -2.11 -0.51 12.10
C VAL A 243 -1.90 0.83 11.42
N ILE A 244 -1.06 0.87 10.38
CA ILE A 244 -0.69 2.11 9.69
C ILE A 244 -1.92 2.89 9.17
N PRO A 245 -2.83 2.30 8.38
CA PRO A 245 -3.98 3.04 7.85
C PRO A 245 -4.94 3.54 8.93
N THR A 246 -4.84 3.05 10.18
CA THR A 246 -5.66 3.55 11.29
C THR A 246 -5.12 4.87 11.86
N TRP A 247 -3.81 5.13 11.75
CA TRP A 247 -3.17 6.32 12.31
C TRP A 247 -2.97 7.46 11.33
N PHE A 248 -2.98 7.14 10.04
CA PHE A 248 -2.70 8.08 8.97
C PHE A 248 -3.91 8.22 8.06
N ASP A 249 -4.15 9.42 7.55
CA ASP A 249 -5.18 9.65 6.53
C ASP A 249 -4.59 10.16 5.22
N LYS A 250 -3.90 11.30 5.26
CA LYS A 250 -3.29 11.94 4.07
C LYS A 250 -1.92 11.37 3.73
N LYS A 251 -1.20 10.82 4.73
CA LYS A 251 0.20 10.37 4.60
C LYS A 251 0.35 8.84 4.67
N LYS A 252 -0.67 8.10 4.21
CA LYS A 252 -0.75 6.63 4.32
C LYS A 252 0.38 5.94 3.57
N ALA A 253 0.70 6.38 2.34
CA ALA A 253 1.75 5.74 1.54
C ALA A 253 3.15 6.10 2.05
N LEU A 254 3.38 7.33 2.50
CA LEU A 254 4.61 7.71 3.20
C LEU A 254 4.82 6.86 4.46
N ALA A 255 3.81 6.73 5.31
CA ALA A 255 3.90 5.96 6.54
C ALA A 255 4.15 4.46 6.29
N MET A 256 3.47 3.89 5.28
CA MET A 256 3.75 2.52 4.83
C MET A 256 5.16 2.40 4.26
N GLY A 257 5.63 3.39 3.50
CA GLY A 257 6.99 3.46 2.98
C GLY A 257 8.03 3.47 4.09
N VAL A 258 7.82 4.26 5.15
CA VAL A 258 8.67 4.27 6.36
C VAL A 258 8.67 2.90 7.04
N ALA A 259 7.50 2.30 7.28
CA ALA A 259 7.42 0.98 7.88
C ALA A 259 8.19 -0.06 7.04
N VAL A 260 7.94 -0.10 5.74
CA VAL A 260 8.50 -1.10 4.85
C VAL A 260 10.00 -0.82 4.60
N SER A 261 10.50 0.41 4.79
CA SER A 261 11.95 0.74 4.73
C SER A 261 12.82 -0.07 5.70
N GLY A 262 12.23 -0.58 6.78
CA GLY A 262 12.90 -1.43 7.76
C GLY A 262 13.56 -2.68 7.15
N ALA A 263 13.01 -3.20 6.04
CA ALA A 263 13.60 -4.37 5.37
C ALA A 263 15.01 -4.08 4.81
N GLY A 264 15.21 -2.89 4.22
CA GLY A 264 16.52 -2.48 3.70
C GLY A 264 17.52 -2.23 4.83
N LEU A 265 17.08 -1.50 5.87
CA LEU A 265 17.93 -1.20 7.02
C LEU A 265 18.34 -2.49 7.76
N GLY A 266 17.39 -3.42 7.93
CA GLY A 266 17.65 -4.74 8.49
C GLY A 266 18.60 -5.55 7.63
N GLY A 267 18.40 -5.58 6.31
CA GLY A 267 19.31 -6.26 5.39
C GLY A 267 20.77 -5.80 5.57
N LEU A 268 21.01 -4.49 5.73
CA LEU A 268 22.35 -3.95 5.99
C LEU A 268 22.90 -4.40 7.34
N VAL A 269 22.15 -4.17 8.42
CA VAL A 269 22.62 -4.44 9.79
C VAL A 269 22.83 -5.94 9.99
N TYR A 270 21.86 -6.77 9.62
CA TYR A 270 21.99 -8.23 9.74
C TYR A 270 23.12 -8.76 8.87
N SER A 271 23.28 -8.29 7.62
CA SER A 271 24.37 -8.79 6.76
C SER A 271 25.74 -8.53 7.39
N LEU A 272 25.96 -7.35 7.96
CA LEU A 272 27.24 -7.00 8.61
C LEU A 272 27.46 -7.79 9.90
N VAL A 273 26.45 -7.83 10.77
CA VAL A 273 26.55 -8.51 12.08
C VAL A 273 26.75 -10.01 11.88
N LEU A 274 25.93 -10.65 11.05
CA LEU A 274 25.97 -12.10 10.84
C LEU A 274 27.24 -12.52 10.12
N ASN A 275 27.70 -11.75 9.12
CA ASN A 275 28.96 -12.04 8.44
C ASN A 275 30.16 -11.90 9.39
N ASN A 276 30.19 -10.87 10.25
CA ASN A 276 31.24 -10.70 11.26
C ASN A 276 31.29 -11.89 12.24
N ILE A 277 30.12 -12.34 12.70
CA ILE A 277 30.02 -13.51 13.60
C ILE A 277 30.57 -14.74 12.90
N ILE A 278 30.11 -15.04 11.67
CA ILE A 278 30.58 -16.20 10.90
C ILE A 278 32.09 -16.16 10.69
N GLN A 279 32.67 -15.02 10.35
CA GLN A 279 34.12 -14.89 10.16
C GLN A 279 34.91 -15.13 11.47
N LYS A 280 34.37 -14.70 12.62
CA LYS A 280 35.06 -14.86 13.92
C LYS A 280 34.91 -16.24 14.52
N THR A 281 33.72 -16.85 14.43
CA THR A 281 33.43 -18.15 15.03
C THR A 281 33.78 -19.30 14.09
N GLY A 282 33.81 -19.04 12.77
CA GLY A 282 33.88 -20.08 11.75
C GLY A 282 32.60 -20.92 11.65
N ASP A 283 31.52 -20.52 12.33
CA ASP A 283 30.29 -21.31 12.43
C ASP A 283 29.02 -20.45 12.28
N HIS A 284 28.17 -20.86 11.33
CA HIS A 284 26.83 -20.32 11.09
C HIS A 284 25.85 -20.46 12.26
N LYS A 285 26.03 -21.44 13.16
CA LYS A 285 25.08 -21.69 14.26
C LYS A 285 24.94 -20.47 15.18
N TRP A 286 26.05 -19.84 15.53
CA TRP A 286 26.07 -18.64 16.37
C TRP A 286 25.42 -17.45 15.67
N ALA A 287 25.60 -17.32 14.36
CA ALA A 287 24.93 -16.28 13.58
C ALA A 287 23.41 -16.48 13.57
N LEU A 288 22.92 -17.72 13.36
CA LEU A 288 21.49 -18.03 13.40
C LEU A 288 20.85 -17.77 14.77
N ARG A 289 21.51 -18.20 15.86
CA ARG A 289 21.04 -17.92 17.22
C ARG A 289 20.99 -16.42 17.50
N THR A 290 22.01 -15.68 17.07
CA THR A 290 22.06 -14.22 17.23
C THR A 290 20.94 -13.53 16.45
N ALA A 291 20.69 -13.94 15.20
CA ALA A 291 19.56 -13.44 14.41
C ALA A 291 18.23 -13.69 15.12
N GLY A 292 18.02 -14.91 15.64
CA GLY A 292 16.82 -15.27 16.41
C GLY A 292 16.62 -14.40 17.66
N LEU A 293 17.68 -14.17 18.45
CA LEU A 293 17.61 -13.32 19.65
C LEU A 293 17.38 -11.85 19.32
N MET A 294 18.05 -11.32 18.28
CA MET A 294 17.81 -9.95 17.82
C MET A 294 16.36 -9.78 17.37
N ASN A 295 15.84 -10.74 16.60
CA ASN A 295 14.44 -10.74 16.16
C ASN A 295 13.48 -10.77 17.34
N LEU A 296 13.74 -11.61 18.34
CA LEU A 296 12.95 -11.67 19.56
C LEU A 296 12.88 -10.31 20.26
N VAL A 297 14.03 -9.69 20.54
CA VAL A 297 14.09 -8.42 21.28
C VAL A 297 13.39 -7.29 20.51
N ILE A 298 13.70 -7.16 19.22
CA ILE A 298 13.17 -6.07 18.37
C ILE A 298 11.66 -6.23 18.17
N SER A 299 11.19 -7.45 17.83
CA SER A 299 9.76 -7.70 17.61
C SER A 299 8.95 -7.61 18.91
N LEU A 300 9.51 -8.04 20.05
CA LEU A 300 8.85 -7.91 21.34
C LEU A 300 8.73 -6.45 21.75
N PHE A 301 9.80 -5.66 21.61
CA PHE A 301 9.77 -4.22 21.82
C PHE A 301 8.69 -3.56 20.96
N GLY A 302 8.68 -3.85 19.64
CA GLY A 302 7.64 -3.38 18.75
C GLY A 302 6.24 -3.73 19.27
N THR A 303 6.02 -4.99 19.66
CA THR A 303 4.70 -5.49 20.07
C THR A 303 4.18 -4.85 21.36
N VAL A 304 5.06 -4.55 22.32
CA VAL A 304 4.69 -3.92 23.60
C VAL A 304 4.26 -2.46 23.39
N PHE A 305 4.96 -1.72 22.53
CA PHE A 305 4.70 -0.29 22.33
C PHE A 305 3.70 0.02 21.22
N LEU A 306 3.41 -0.94 20.33
CA LEU A 306 2.49 -0.75 19.23
C LEU A 306 1.04 -0.62 19.75
N ARG A 307 0.38 0.46 19.33
CA ARG A 307 -1.02 0.74 19.65
C ARG A 307 -1.84 0.84 18.39
N VAL A 308 -2.98 0.18 18.39
CA VAL A 308 -4.01 0.31 17.35
C VAL A 308 -4.90 1.49 17.71
N ARG A 309 -5.09 2.43 16.78
CA ARG A 309 -6.04 3.53 16.95
C ARG A 309 -7.46 2.96 16.94
N ASN A 310 -8.32 3.46 17.82
CA ASN A 310 -9.75 3.12 17.83
C ASN A 310 -10.03 1.60 17.92
N LYS A 311 -9.51 0.94 18.97
CA LYS A 311 -10.02 -0.38 19.35
C LYS A 311 -11.49 -0.23 19.73
N GLN A 312 -12.41 -0.53 18.82
CA GLN A 312 -13.71 -1.04 19.26
C GLN A 312 -13.38 -2.29 20.08
N LYS A 313 -13.50 -2.19 21.40
CA LYS A 313 -13.26 -3.30 22.32
C LYS A 313 -14.43 -4.26 22.17
N VAL A 314 -14.46 -5.02 21.08
CA VAL A 314 -15.38 -6.14 20.94
C VAL A 314 -14.96 -7.17 21.97
N GLU A 315 -15.88 -7.54 22.85
CA GLU A 315 -15.61 -8.47 23.94
C GLU A 315 -15.16 -9.82 23.37
N TYR A 316 -14.09 -10.41 23.93
CA TYR A 316 -13.51 -11.66 23.41
C TYR A 316 -14.52 -12.82 23.35
N LYS A 317 -15.48 -12.82 24.29
CA LYS A 317 -16.60 -13.78 24.30
C LYS A 317 -17.50 -13.66 23.07
N THR A 318 -17.60 -12.48 22.48
CA THR A 318 -18.38 -12.22 21.27
C THR A 318 -17.58 -12.55 20.02
N THR A 319 -16.28 -12.24 19.98
CA THR A 319 -15.43 -12.55 18.82
C THR A 319 -15.16 -14.06 18.64
N LEU A 320 -15.20 -14.83 19.72
CA LEU A 320 -15.06 -16.30 19.69
C LEU A 320 -16.34 -17.05 19.31
N LYS A 321 -17.51 -16.39 19.20
CA LYS A 321 -18.74 -17.07 18.77
C LYS A 321 -18.59 -17.53 17.33
N TRP A 322 -19.08 -18.73 17.04
CA TRP A 322 -19.00 -19.32 15.69
C TRP A 322 -19.64 -18.40 14.64
N GLU A 323 -20.75 -17.73 14.98
CA GLU A 323 -21.44 -16.77 14.12
C GLU A 323 -20.53 -15.60 13.72
N PHE A 324 -19.83 -14.98 14.68
CA PHE A 324 -18.89 -13.89 14.42
C PHE A 324 -17.70 -14.35 13.56
N ILE A 325 -17.16 -15.54 13.83
CA ILE A 325 -16.08 -16.13 13.04
C ILE A 325 -16.56 -16.38 11.61
N LYS A 326 -17.78 -16.90 11.43
CA LYS A 326 -18.39 -17.14 10.11
C LYS A 326 -18.54 -15.86 9.33
N ASP A 327 -19.11 -14.84 9.94
CA ASP A 327 -19.41 -13.58 9.26
C ASP A 327 -18.14 -12.80 8.94
N THR A 328 -17.17 -12.79 9.87
CA THR A 328 -15.85 -12.21 9.61
C THR A 328 -15.11 -12.98 8.50
N SER A 329 -15.19 -14.32 8.49
CA SER A 329 -14.56 -15.14 7.45
C SER A 329 -15.20 -14.90 6.09
N LYS A 330 -16.53 -14.75 6.01
CA LYS A 330 -17.21 -14.40 4.75
C LYS A 330 -16.70 -13.09 4.18
N VAL A 331 -16.46 -12.08 5.03
CA VAL A 331 -15.92 -10.77 4.59
C VAL A 331 -14.46 -10.88 4.14
N VAL A 332 -13.62 -11.61 4.89
CA VAL A 332 -12.19 -11.76 4.56
C VAL A 332 -11.98 -12.59 3.30
N PHE A 333 -12.80 -13.63 3.09
CA PHE A 333 -12.74 -14.52 1.94
C PHE A 333 -13.86 -14.23 0.91
N ASP A 334 -14.33 -12.98 0.82
CA ASP A 334 -15.35 -12.62 -0.17
C ASP A 334 -14.74 -12.58 -1.58
N PHE A 335 -14.92 -13.66 -2.34
CA PHE A 335 -14.47 -13.75 -3.73
C PHE A 335 -15.17 -12.75 -4.66
N LYS A 336 -16.26 -12.09 -4.22
CA LYS A 336 -16.87 -10.99 -4.99
C LYS A 336 -15.91 -9.82 -5.19
N ILE A 337 -14.85 -9.71 -4.37
CA ILE A 337 -13.81 -8.69 -4.57
C ILE A 337 -13.12 -8.82 -5.93
N PHE A 338 -13.02 -10.05 -6.47
CA PHE A 338 -12.46 -10.29 -7.81
C PHE A 338 -13.37 -9.85 -8.95
N ASN A 339 -14.66 -9.63 -8.66
CA ASN A 339 -15.60 -9.07 -9.63
C ASN A 339 -15.32 -7.58 -9.91
N ASN A 340 -14.59 -6.91 -9.01
CA ASN A 340 -14.07 -5.58 -9.27
C ASN A 340 -12.83 -5.68 -10.17
N TYR A 341 -13.02 -5.37 -11.45
CA TYR A 341 -11.97 -5.45 -12.47
C TYR A 341 -10.71 -4.64 -12.11
N ALA A 342 -10.87 -3.46 -11.50
CA ALA A 342 -9.73 -2.62 -11.11
C ALA A 342 -8.87 -3.27 -10.01
N LEU A 343 -9.51 -3.93 -9.02
CA LEU A 343 -8.80 -4.64 -7.96
C LEU A 343 -8.11 -5.89 -8.50
N SER A 344 -8.76 -6.64 -9.38
CA SER A 344 -8.20 -7.83 -10.03
C SER A 344 -6.97 -7.51 -10.88
N ILE A 345 -7.01 -6.46 -11.72
CA ILE A 345 -5.84 -6.03 -12.49
C ILE A 345 -4.70 -5.59 -11.56
N THR A 346 -5.00 -4.81 -10.52
CA THR A 346 -3.99 -4.35 -9.57
C THR A 346 -3.33 -5.53 -8.85
N GLY A 347 -4.10 -6.55 -8.49
CA GLY A 347 -3.59 -7.79 -7.91
C GLY A 347 -2.67 -8.57 -8.85
N ILE A 348 -3.06 -8.72 -10.12
CA ILE A 348 -2.24 -9.39 -11.14
C ILE A 348 -0.93 -8.63 -11.36
N TRP A 349 -1.01 -7.30 -11.52
CA TRP A 349 0.17 -6.43 -11.65
C TRP A 349 1.11 -6.58 -10.46
N PHE A 350 0.58 -6.50 -9.23
CA PHE A 350 1.37 -6.70 -8.02
C PHE A 350 2.02 -8.08 -7.97
N GLY A 351 1.31 -9.13 -8.38
CA GLY A 351 1.85 -10.49 -8.47
C GLY A 351 3.04 -10.60 -9.43
N ILE A 352 2.94 -10.01 -10.61
CA ILE A 352 4.03 -10.00 -11.61
C ILE A 352 5.25 -9.23 -11.08
N VAL A 353 5.03 -8.04 -10.51
CA VAL A 353 6.08 -7.22 -9.90
C VAL A 353 6.76 -7.97 -8.74
N LEU A 354 5.98 -8.66 -7.91
CA LEU A 354 6.50 -9.43 -6.78
C LEU A 354 7.36 -10.60 -7.25
N ILE A 355 6.96 -11.32 -8.30
CA ILE A 355 7.77 -12.40 -8.90
C ILE A 355 9.11 -11.83 -9.39
N GLY A 356 9.09 -10.73 -10.15
CA GLY A 356 10.32 -10.08 -10.61
C GLY A 356 11.22 -9.64 -9.47
N TYR A 357 10.64 -9.03 -8.43
CA TYR A 357 11.37 -8.60 -7.23
C TYR A 357 12.04 -9.77 -6.51
N VAL A 358 11.34 -10.89 -6.32
CA VAL A 358 11.86 -12.08 -5.63
C VAL A 358 13.00 -12.72 -6.43
N ILE A 359 12.86 -12.83 -7.76
CA ILE A 359 13.92 -13.37 -8.63
C ILE A 359 15.19 -12.54 -8.50
N ILE A 360 15.07 -11.21 -8.60
CA ILE A 360 16.20 -10.30 -8.45
C ILE A 360 16.80 -10.50 -7.05
N LEU A 361 16.00 -10.41 -5.99
CA LEU A 361 16.49 -10.45 -4.61
C LEU A 361 17.34 -11.69 -4.30
N TYR A 362 16.96 -12.87 -4.79
CA TYR A 362 17.72 -14.11 -4.54
C TYR A 362 18.82 -14.40 -5.58
N SER A 363 18.72 -13.89 -6.80
CA SER A 363 19.71 -14.15 -7.86
C SER A 363 20.78 -13.07 -7.98
N PHE A 364 20.58 -11.88 -7.40
CA PHE A 364 21.44 -10.72 -7.61
C PHE A 364 22.92 -10.97 -7.26
N ALA A 365 23.19 -11.58 -6.09
CA ALA A 365 24.56 -11.88 -5.67
C ALA A 365 25.24 -12.95 -6.56
N ALA A 366 24.47 -13.93 -7.03
CA ALA A 366 24.98 -14.97 -7.94
C ALA A 366 25.30 -14.40 -9.32
N VAL A 367 24.42 -13.54 -9.85
CA VAL A 367 24.61 -12.86 -11.13
C VAL A 367 25.82 -11.93 -11.07
N ALA A 368 25.95 -11.12 -10.01
CA ALA A 368 27.10 -10.23 -9.84
C ALA A 368 28.44 -10.99 -9.90
N THR A 369 28.51 -12.13 -9.20
CA THR A 369 29.71 -12.98 -9.21
C THR A 369 29.94 -13.65 -10.57
N SER A 370 28.88 -14.04 -11.29
CA SER A 370 28.99 -14.65 -12.63
C SER A 370 29.51 -13.69 -13.71
N VAL A 371 29.29 -12.39 -13.53
CA VAL A 371 29.79 -11.32 -14.41
C VAL A 371 31.27 -10.99 -14.12
N GLY A 372 31.90 -11.66 -13.16
CA GLY A 372 33.31 -11.50 -12.82
C GLY A 372 33.59 -10.50 -11.70
N LEU A 373 32.57 -10.03 -10.97
CA LEU A 373 32.78 -9.19 -9.79
C LEU A 373 33.33 -10.01 -8.63
N SER A 374 34.27 -9.41 -7.88
CA SER A 374 34.77 -10.00 -6.64
C SER A 374 33.66 -10.09 -5.58
N HIS A 375 33.82 -10.99 -4.60
CA HIS A 375 32.87 -11.12 -3.49
C HIS A 375 32.64 -9.80 -2.74
N THR A 376 33.68 -9.00 -2.53
CA THR A 376 33.58 -7.68 -1.89
C THR A 376 32.76 -6.69 -2.73
N GLN A 377 32.93 -6.69 -4.06
CA GLN A 377 32.13 -5.85 -4.94
C GLN A 377 30.66 -6.29 -4.95
N SER A 378 30.39 -7.59 -5.02
CA SER A 378 29.03 -8.13 -4.94
C SER A 378 28.32 -7.76 -3.63
N SER A 379 29.04 -7.80 -2.49
CA SER A 379 28.53 -7.36 -1.19
C SER A 379 28.25 -5.84 -1.17
N ASN A 380 29.10 -5.02 -1.76
CA ASN A 380 28.90 -3.57 -1.83
C ASN A 380 27.66 -3.19 -2.66
N ILE A 381 27.41 -3.87 -3.79
CA ILE A 381 26.21 -3.62 -4.60
C ILE A 381 24.94 -4.03 -3.83
N LEU A 382 24.96 -5.16 -3.11
CA LEU A 382 23.85 -5.55 -2.25
C LEU A 382 23.61 -4.53 -1.12
N ALA A 383 24.68 -3.94 -0.57
CA ALA A 383 24.57 -2.86 0.41
C ALA A 383 23.93 -1.61 -0.22
N VAL A 384 24.33 -1.22 -1.43
CA VAL A 384 23.70 -0.11 -2.16
C VAL A 384 22.22 -0.39 -2.43
N LEU A 385 21.86 -1.62 -2.82
CA LEU A 385 20.47 -2.02 -3.04
C LEU A 385 19.62 -1.95 -1.76
N ASN A 386 20.18 -2.34 -0.61
CA ASN A 386 19.46 -2.23 0.66
C ASN A 386 19.38 -0.77 1.14
N ALA A 387 20.43 0.02 0.95
CA ALA A 387 20.42 1.46 1.26
C ALA A 387 19.42 2.23 0.38
N SER A 388 19.32 1.88 -0.90
CA SER A 388 18.34 2.49 -1.80
C SER A 388 16.91 2.17 -1.40
N GLN A 389 16.64 1.00 -0.82
CA GLN A 389 15.32 0.69 -0.26
C GLN A 389 14.97 1.52 0.98
N VAL A 390 15.96 1.85 1.83
CA VAL A 390 15.74 2.68 3.02
C VAL A 390 15.28 4.08 2.63
N VAL A 391 15.91 4.67 1.61
CA VAL A 391 15.61 6.03 1.16
C VAL A 391 14.46 6.05 0.15
N GLY A 392 14.45 5.11 -0.78
CA GLY A 392 13.47 5.03 -1.86
C GLY A 392 12.05 4.76 -1.36
N ARG A 393 11.85 3.86 -0.40
CA ARG A 393 10.49 3.49 0.05
C ARG A 393 9.71 4.67 0.65
N PRO A 394 10.27 5.48 1.57
CA PRO A 394 9.61 6.69 2.05
C PRO A 394 9.43 7.75 0.95
N LEU A 395 10.44 7.96 0.09
CA LEU A 395 10.37 8.96 -0.99
C LEU A 395 9.24 8.64 -1.97
N PHE A 396 9.18 7.42 -2.50
CA PHE A 396 8.11 6.99 -3.40
C PHE A 396 6.76 6.91 -2.69
N GLY A 397 6.74 6.62 -1.38
CA GLY A 397 5.54 6.74 -0.56
C GLY A 397 5.00 8.19 -0.54
N ASN A 398 5.88 9.17 -0.35
CA ASN A 398 5.51 10.59 -0.40
C ASN A 398 5.01 11.02 -1.79
N PHE A 399 5.71 10.61 -2.86
CA PHE A 399 5.24 10.84 -4.23
C PHE A 399 3.86 10.21 -4.48
N GLY A 400 3.63 9.00 -3.97
CA GLY A 400 2.34 8.30 -4.06
C GLY A 400 1.19 9.02 -3.37
N ASP A 401 1.45 9.68 -2.24
CA ASP A 401 0.45 10.49 -1.54
C ASP A 401 0.20 11.85 -2.23
N LEU A 402 1.17 12.40 -2.98
CA LEU A 402 1.05 13.69 -3.68
C LEU A 402 0.44 13.59 -5.08
N PHE A 403 0.91 12.65 -5.90
CA PHE A 403 0.55 12.54 -7.33
C PHE A 403 -0.49 11.45 -7.61
N GLY A 404 -0.87 10.68 -6.58
CA GLY A 404 -1.68 9.48 -6.70
C GLY A 404 -0.83 8.23 -6.90
N ARG A 405 -1.25 7.13 -6.25
CA ARG A 405 -0.48 5.88 -6.16
C ARG A 405 -0.27 5.23 -7.53
N ASN A 406 -1.31 5.16 -8.35
CA ASN A 406 -1.24 4.56 -9.68
C ASN A 406 -0.38 5.41 -10.64
N ASN A 407 -0.54 6.74 -10.60
CA ASN A 407 0.26 7.64 -11.42
C ASN A 407 1.75 7.49 -11.09
N THR A 408 2.09 7.44 -9.80
CA THR A 408 3.49 7.27 -9.35
C THR A 408 4.09 5.95 -9.83
N ALA A 409 3.32 4.85 -9.77
CA ALA A 409 3.78 3.55 -10.28
C ALA A 409 4.06 3.61 -11.80
N ILE A 410 3.15 4.20 -12.57
CA ILE A 410 3.28 4.37 -14.01
C ILE A 410 4.51 5.23 -14.35
N THR A 411 4.69 6.38 -13.68
CA THR A 411 5.85 7.27 -13.93
C THR A 411 7.17 6.56 -13.63
N THR A 412 7.22 5.73 -12.59
CA THR A 412 8.44 4.99 -12.22
C THR A 412 8.83 3.98 -13.30
N VAL A 413 7.85 3.27 -13.86
CA VAL A 413 8.09 2.32 -14.98
C VAL A 413 8.58 3.07 -16.22
N TYR A 414 7.96 4.19 -16.58
CA TYR A 414 8.40 5.00 -17.71
C TYR A 414 9.82 5.54 -17.55
N MET A 415 10.21 5.98 -16.34
CA MET A 415 11.58 6.42 -16.10
C MET A 415 12.59 5.28 -16.29
N LEU A 416 12.25 4.07 -15.84
CA LEU A 416 13.11 2.89 -16.01
C LEU A 416 13.28 2.48 -17.47
N GLU A 417 12.25 2.61 -18.31
CA GLU A 417 12.38 2.32 -19.76
C GLU A 417 13.23 3.38 -20.50
N SER A 418 13.30 4.60 -19.97
CA SER A 418 14.05 5.70 -20.59
C SER A 418 15.55 5.75 -20.23
N SER A 419 16.00 4.88 -19.32
CA SER A 419 17.39 4.82 -18.81
C SER A 419 18.13 3.64 -19.42
#